data_AF-A0A8J3XSU3-F1
#
_entry.id   AF-A0A8J3XSU3-F1
#
_cell.length_a   1.000
_cell.length_b   1.000
_cell.length_c   1.000
_cell.angle_alpha   90.00
_cell.angle_beta   90.00
_cell.angle_gamma   90.00
#
_symmetry.space_group_name_H-M   'P 1'
#
loop_
_entity.id
_entity.type
_entity.pdbx_description
1 polymer ?
#
loop_
_entity_poly.entity_id
_entity_poly.type
_entity_poly.pdbx_seq_one_letter_code
_entity_poly.pdbx_strand_id
1 'polypeptide(L)'
;MLIIGTEEPLAVAVVGAIHSGDQERLRRLLTENPGLATARLGDNPDKGDGCGMTRSLLHVATDWPGHFPHGARTVVTLVAAGADVKARFTGPHTETPLHWAASSDDVEVLDALLDAGADLEAPGAVIAGGTPLGDAVAFGQWNTARRLWSVEQRPCSGMPQHSDWSILS
;
A
#
# COMPACT_ATOMS: atom_id res chain seq x y z
N MET A 1 15.51 -8.89 9.25
CA MET A 1 14.64 -7.73 8.96
C MET A 1 15.43 -6.48 9.28
N LEU A 2 15.68 -5.61 8.30
CA LEU A 2 16.43 -4.36 8.49
C LEU A 2 15.46 -3.26 8.95
N ILE A 3 15.75 -2.62 10.09
CA ILE A 3 15.00 -1.47 10.59
C ILE A 3 15.90 -0.24 10.47
N ILE A 4 15.36 0.84 9.92
CA ILE A 4 16.04 2.13 9.76
C ILE A 4 15.25 3.17 10.56
N GLY A 5 15.92 3.89 11.45
CA GLY A 5 15.30 4.96 12.24
C GLY A 5 14.79 6.09 11.34
N THR A 6 13.65 6.69 11.69
CA THR A 6 13.02 7.75 10.87
C THR A 6 13.88 8.99 10.74
N GLU A 7 14.72 9.27 11.74
CA GLU A 7 15.65 10.41 11.77
C GLU A 7 16.96 10.13 11.02
N GLU A 8 17.20 8.89 10.58
CA GLU A 8 18.41 8.58 9.84
C GLU A 8 18.41 9.31 8.48
N PRO A 9 19.56 9.87 8.04
CA PRO A 9 19.63 10.61 6.78
C PRO A 9 19.14 9.80 5.56
N LEU A 10 19.34 8.48 5.59
CA LEU A 10 18.87 7.58 4.54
C LEU A 10 17.33 7.48 4.51
N ALA A 11 16.70 7.36 5.68
CA ALA A 11 15.24 7.35 5.80
C ALA A 11 14.63 8.68 5.34
N VAL A 12 15.18 9.80 5.82
CA VAL A 12 14.75 11.15 5.39
C VAL A 12 14.89 11.33 3.88
N ALA A 13 16.01 10.88 3.30
CA ALA A 13 16.26 11.02 1.86
C ALA A 13 15.30 10.17 1.01
N VAL A 14 15.01 8.93 1.39
CA VAL A 14 14.10 8.07 0.62
C VAL A 14 12.65 8.52 0.76
N VAL A 15 12.23 8.94 1.96
CA VAL A 15 10.89 9.50 2.19
C VAL A 15 10.69 10.76 1.34
N GLY A 16 11.67 11.67 1.38
CA GLY A 16 11.63 12.89 0.56
C GLY A 16 11.58 12.61 -0.94
N ALA A 17 12.33 11.61 -1.42
CA ALA A 17 12.29 11.20 -2.84
C ALA A 17 10.92 10.62 -3.23
N ILE A 18 10.31 9.80 -2.38
CA ILE A 18 8.98 9.22 -2.58
C ILE A 18 7.91 10.33 -2.62
N HIS A 19 7.87 11.20 -1.62
CA HIS A 19 6.83 12.23 -1.49
C HIS A 19 6.96 13.34 -2.54
N SER A 20 8.16 13.65 -3.01
CA SER A 20 8.37 14.60 -4.12
C SER A 20 8.21 13.98 -5.51
N GLY A 21 8.12 12.64 -5.60
CA GLY A 21 8.09 11.91 -6.85
C GLY A 21 9.43 11.88 -7.61
N ASP A 22 10.55 12.17 -6.97
CA ASP A 22 11.88 12.16 -7.58
C ASP A 22 12.34 10.73 -7.90
N GLN A 23 11.94 10.27 -9.09
CA GLN A 23 12.18 8.90 -9.56
C GLN A 23 13.66 8.58 -9.73
N GLU A 24 14.47 9.57 -10.11
CA GLU A 24 15.90 9.36 -10.35
C GLU A 24 16.63 9.19 -9.02
N ARG A 25 16.34 10.08 -8.06
CA ARG A 25 16.89 9.97 -6.70
C ARG A 25 16.44 8.68 -6.02
N LEU A 26 15.17 8.28 -6.17
CA LEU A 26 14.67 7.02 -5.62
C LEU A 26 15.45 5.82 -6.18
N ARG A 27 15.59 5.71 -7.51
CA ARG A 27 16.34 4.60 -8.14
C ARG A 27 17.80 4.57 -7.69
N ARG A 28 18.43 5.73 -7.59
CA ARG A 28 19.80 5.86 -7.11
C ARG A 28 19.94 5.33 -5.68
N LEU A 29 19.07 5.77 -4.75
CA LEU A 29 19.09 5.31 -3.36
C LEU A 29 18.90 3.79 -3.24
N LEU A 30 17.99 3.21 -4.02
CA LEU A 30 17.74 1.77 -4.04
C LEU A 30 18.93 0.98 -4.60
N THR A 31 19.64 1.53 -5.59
CA THR A 31 20.83 0.91 -6.19
C THR A 31 22.02 0.97 -5.23
N GLU A 32 22.22 2.10 -4.55
CA GLU A 32 23.32 2.32 -3.61
C GLU A 32 23.13 1.51 -2.30
N ASN A 33 21.89 1.12 -1.95
CA ASN A 33 21.57 0.45 -0.69
C ASN A 33 20.76 -0.85 -0.93
N PRO A 34 21.43 -1.97 -1.26
CA PRO A 34 20.78 -3.26 -1.43
C PRO A 34 20.11 -3.72 -0.13
N GLY A 35 18.77 -3.76 -0.12
CA GLY A 35 17.96 -4.09 1.08
C GLY A 35 17.06 -2.95 1.56
N LEU A 36 17.26 -1.72 1.05
CA LEU A 36 16.41 -0.57 1.36
C LEU A 36 14.94 -0.81 0.98
N ALA A 37 14.68 -1.46 -0.15
CA ALA A 37 13.33 -1.80 -0.60
C ALA A 37 12.56 -2.69 0.39
N THR A 38 13.28 -3.58 1.09
CA THR A 38 12.73 -4.51 2.09
C THR A 38 12.86 -3.99 3.52
N ALA A 39 13.45 -2.80 3.71
CA ALA A 39 13.65 -2.23 5.02
C ALA A 39 12.33 -1.73 5.63
N ARG A 40 12.31 -1.66 6.96
CA ARG A 40 11.21 -1.06 7.71
C ARG A 40 11.68 0.26 8.31
N LEU A 41 10.96 1.33 8.03
CA LEU A 41 11.20 2.64 8.62
C LEU A 41 10.44 2.74 9.94
N GLY A 42 11.10 3.16 11.01
CA GLY A 42 10.47 3.28 12.31
C GLY A 42 11.40 3.08 13.49
N ASP A 43 10.81 3.00 14.67
CA ASP A 43 11.51 2.65 15.89
C ASP A 43 11.55 1.13 16.10
N ASN A 44 12.59 0.66 16.80
CA ASN A 44 12.68 -0.75 17.16
C ASN A 44 11.48 -1.12 18.07
N PRO A 45 10.62 -2.08 17.67
CA PRO A 45 9.47 -2.51 18.47
C PRO A 45 9.86 -3.03 19.86
N ASP A 46 11.12 -3.40 20.07
CA ASP A 46 11.65 -3.88 21.36
C ASP A 46 12.12 -2.75 22.30
N LYS A 47 11.94 -1.46 21.95
CA LYS A 47 12.32 -0.32 22.80
C LYS A 47 11.57 -0.24 24.14
N GLY A 48 10.62 -1.13 24.40
CA GLY A 48 9.98 -1.30 25.72
C GLY A 48 8.98 -0.21 26.08
N ASP A 49 8.73 0.75 25.20
CA ASP A 49 7.70 1.80 25.34
C ASP A 49 6.31 1.35 24.82
N GLY A 50 6.23 0.18 24.18
CA GLY A 50 4.99 -0.36 23.62
C GLY A 50 4.47 0.40 22.39
N CYS A 51 5.25 1.35 21.86
CA CYS A 51 4.83 2.27 20.81
C CYS A 51 5.65 2.15 19.51
N GLY A 52 6.60 1.21 19.43
CA GLY A 52 7.47 1.06 18.26
C GLY A 52 6.67 0.79 16.98
N MET A 53 6.50 1.82 16.18
CA MET A 53 5.81 1.74 14.89
C MET A 53 6.81 1.51 13.78
N THR A 54 6.52 0.58 12.89
CA THR A 54 7.35 0.38 11.70
C THR A 54 6.48 0.23 10.45
N ARG A 55 6.94 0.81 9.34
CA ARG A 55 6.25 0.78 8.05
C ARG A 55 7.20 0.51 6.90
N SER A 56 6.70 -0.06 5.81
CA SER A 56 7.51 -0.28 4.60
C SER A 56 7.60 0.98 3.74
N LEU A 57 8.47 0.99 2.74
CA LEU A 57 8.51 2.09 1.77
C LEU A 57 7.23 2.20 0.94
N LEU A 58 6.49 1.10 0.75
CA LEU A 58 5.18 1.15 0.11
C LEU A 58 4.15 1.88 0.97
N HIS A 59 4.19 1.74 2.30
CA HIS A 59 3.37 2.57 3.18
C HIS A 59 3.74 4.06 3.08
N VAL A 60 5.02 4.39 2.92
CA VAL A 60 5.44 5.79 2.69
C VAL A 60 4.88 6.33 1.38
N ALA A 61 4.83 5.51 0.33
CA ALA A 61 4.24 5.88 -0.95
C ALA A 61 2.71 6.03 -0.91
N THR A 62 2.07 5.52 0.14
CA THR A 62 0.62 5.63 0.39
C THR A 62 0.30 6.44 1.64
N ASP A 63 1.26 7.16 2.21
CA ASP A 63 1.09 7.93 3.44
C ASP A 63 0.05 9.05 3.24
N TRP A 64 -0.65 9.48 4.29
CA TRP A 64 -1.56 10.62 4.17
C TRP A 64 -0.76 11.90 3.81
N PRO A 65 -1.22 12.74 2.86
CA PRO A 65 -2.55 12.79 2.25
C PRO A 65 -2.79 11.87 1.05
N GLY A 66 -1.81 11.06 0.63
CA GLY A 66 -1.83 10.30 -0.62
C GLY A 66 -1.53 11.19 -1.83
N HIS A 67 -1.80 10.70 -3.04
CA HIS A 67 -1.65 11.45 -4.30
C HIS A 67 -0.26 12.06 -4.53
N PHE A 68 0.79 11.39 -4.04
CA PHE A 68 2.16 11.85 -4.28
C PHE A 68 2.47 11.83 -5.79
N PRO A 69 3.26 12.79 -6.29
CA PRO A 69 3.65 12.82 -7.69
C PRO A 69 4.28 11.49 -8.12
N HIS A 70 3.80 10.95 -9.24
CA HIS A 70 4.27 9.67 -9.78
C HIS A 70 4.07 8.46 -8.84
N GLY A 71 3.05 8.49 -7.97
CA GLY A 71 2.75 7.44 -6.99
C GLY A 71 2.74 6.03 -7.56
N ALA A 72 1.99 5.76 -8.64
CA ALA A 72 1.97 4.43 -9.27
C ALA A 72 3.35 4.00 -9.77
N ARG A 73 4.12 4.92 -10.37
CA ARG A 73 5.49 4.64 -10.81
C ARG A 73 6.43 4.35 -9.64
N THR A 74 6.22 5.01 -8.50
CA THR A 74 6.94 4.75 -7.26
C THR A 74 6.63 3.35 -6.74
N VAL A 75 5.36 2.94 -6.71
CA VAL A 75 4.96 1.56 -6.34
C VAL A 75 5.66 0.53 -7.23
N VAL A 76 5.59 0.70 -8.55
CA VAL A 76 6.25 -0.21 -9.52
C VAL A 76 7.76 -0.26 -9.28
N THR A 77 8.40 0.89 -9.05
CA THR A 77 9.85 0.96 -8.80
C THR A 77 10.25 0.24 -7.50
N LEU A 78 9.48 0.44 -6.43
CA LEU A 78 9.73 -0.22 -5.14
C LEU A 78 9.52 -1.74 -5.22
N VAL A 79 8.44 -2.19 -5.85
CA VAL A 79 8.14 -3.62 -6.04
C VAL A 79 9.21 -4.28 -6.92
N ALA A 80 9.64 -3.63 -8.00
CA ALA A 80 10.73 -4.13 -8.85
C ALA A 80 12.07 -4.25 -8.09
N ALA A 81 12.29 -3.40 -7.06
CA ALA A 81 13.43 -3.49 -6.16
C ALA A 81 13.25 -4.51 -5.03
N GLY A 82 12.13 -5.24 -4.98
CA GLY A 82 11.84 -6.30 -4.02
C GLY A 82 11.02 -5.88 -2.80
N ALA A 83 10.37 -4.71 -2.82
CA ALA A 83 9.47 -4.32 -1.75
C ALA A 83 8.28 -5.30 -1.64
N ASP A 84 7.96 -5.70 -0.41
CA ASP A 84 6.81 -6.58 -0.14
C ASP A 84 5.50 -5.79 -0.21
N VAL A 85 4.71 -6.05 -1.27
CA VAL A 85 3.40 -5.43 -1.49
C VAL A 85 2.37 -5.77 -0.42
N LYS A 86 2.55 -6.89 0.28
CA LYS A 86 1.68 -7.36 1.38
C LYS A 86 2.24 -7.01 2.75
N ALA A 87 3.28 -6.18 2.81
CA ALA A 87 3.88 -5.74 4.06
C ALA A 87 2.77 -5.14 4.95
N ARG A 88 2.80 -5.49 6.23
CA ARG A 88 1.90 -4.93 7.23
C ARG A 88 2.58 -3.81 7.99
N PHE A 89 1.85 -2.76 8.30
CA PHE A 89 2.20 -1.80 9.32
C PHE A 89 2.32 -2.50 10.67
N THR A 90 3.28 -2.07 11.49
CA THR A 90 3.39 -2.51 12.88
C THR A 90 3.05 -1.32 13.76
N GLY A 91 2.02 -1.45 14.58
CA GLY A 91 1.51 -0.41 15.45
C GLY A 91 0.14 -0.80 16.01
N PRO A 92 -0.75 0.17 16.31
CA PRO A 92 -2.09 -0.12 16.85
C PRO A 92 -3.04 -0.83 15.86
N HIS A 93 -2.71 -0.83 14.57
CA HIS A 93 -3.40 -1.56 13.50
C HIS A 93 -2.36 -2.29 12.64
N THR A 94 -2.83 -3.10 11.68
CA THR A 94 -1.96 -3.95 10.84
C THR A 94 -2.21 -3.76 9.35
N GLU A 95 -2.63 -2.54 8.99
CA GLU A 95 -2.92 -2.11 7.64
C GLU A 95 -1.80 -2.42 6.67
N THR A 96 -2.18 -2.63 5.42
CA THR A 96 -1.28 -2.79 4.27
C THR A 96 -1.23 -1.47 3.49
N PRO A 97 -0.28 -1.29 2.55
CA PRO A 97 -0.28 -0.12 1.66
C PRO A 97 -1.61 0.06 0.91
N LEU A 98 -2.32 -1.05 0.62
CA LEU A 98 -3.62 -1.01 -0.06
C LEU A 98 -4.72 -0.38 0.81
N HIS A 99 -4.71 -0.60 2.13
CA HIS A 99 -5.62 0.08 3.07
C HIS A 99 -5.42 1.60 3.04
N TRP A 100 -4.17 2.04 3.03
CA TRP A 100 -3.84 3.46 3.04
C TRP A 100 -4.19 4.14 1.71
N ALA A 101 -3.87 3.51 0.57
CA ALA A 101 -4.31 4.00 -0.73
C ALA A 101 -5.84 4.10 -0.84
N ALA A 102 -6.56 3.11 -0.28
CA ALA A 102 -8.01 3.10 -0.24
C ALA A 102 -8.55 4.27 0.61
N SER A 103 -7.97 4.51 1.80
CA SER A 103 -8.31 5.61 2.71
C SER A 103 -7.99 7.00 2.18
N SER A 104 -7.07 7.11 1.21
CA SER A 104 -6.70 8.37 0.54
C SER A 104 -7.49 8.68 -0.73
N ASP A 105 -8.38 7.79 -1.19
CA ASP A 105 -9.04 7.86 -2.52
C ASP A 105 -8.06 7.87 -3.70
N ASP A 106 -6.85 7.33 -3.52
CA ASP A 106 -5.80 7.33 -4.53
C ASP A 106 -5.93 6.13 -5.48
N VAL A 107 -6.85 6.23 -6.44
CA VAL A 107 -7.14 5.15 -7.41
C VAL A 107 -5.91 4.75 -8.23
N GLU A 108 -5.03 5.69 -8.58
CA GLU A 108 -3.85 5.38 -9.41
C GLU A 108 -2.86 4.51 -8.63
N VAL A 109 -2.57 4.86 -7.39
CA VAL A 109 -1.69 4.08 -6.51
C VAL A 109 -2.35 2.77 -6.09
N LEU A 110 -3.66 2.78 -5.82
CA LEU A 110 -4.45 1.59 -5.52
C LEU A 110 -4.33 0.55 -6.64
N ASP A 111 -4.52 0.96 -7.89
CA ASP A 111 -4.42 0.07 -9.05
C ASP A 111 -3.01 -0.48 -9.22
N ALA A 112 -1.97 0.33 -9.04
CA ALA A 112 -0.59 -0.13 -9.09
C ALA A 112 -0.28 -1.18 -8.01
N LEU A 113 -0.85 -1.05 -6.82
CA LEU A 113 -0.70 -2.04 -5.74
C LEU A 113 -1.45 -3.34 -6.07
N LEU A 114 -2.68 -3.25 -6.61
CA LEU A 114 -3.45 -4.41 -7.02
C LEU A 114 -2.76 -5.18 -8.15
N ASP A 115 -2.25 -4.48 -9.17
CA ASP A 115 -1.50 -5.07 -10.27
C ASP A 115 -0.19 -5.73 -9.78
N ALA A 116 0.41 -5.19 -8.71
CA ALA A 116 1.56 -5.79 -8.04
C ALA A 116 1.21 -6.98 -7.14
N GLY A 117 -0.07 -7.35 -7.01
CA GLY A 117 -0.52 -8.50 -6.23
C GLY A 117 -0.80 -8.21 -4.76
N ALA A 118 -1.15 -6.97 -4.43
CA ALA A 118 -1.71 -6.63 -3.11
C ALA A 118 -2.95 -7.50 -2.81
N ASP A 119 -3.11 -7.86 -1.55
CA ASP A 119 -4.26 -8.64 -1.09
C ASP A 119 -5.48 -7.73 -0.89
N LEU A 120 -6.46 -7.88 -1.79
CA LEU A 120 -7.72 -7.12 -1.82
C LEU A 120 -8.52 -7.26 -0.52
N GLU A 121 -8.45 -8.43 0.12
CA GLU A 121 -9.24 -8.81 1.29
C GLU A 121 -8.41 -8.81 2.57
N ALA A 122 -7.23 -8.17 2.56
CA ALA A 122 -6.37 -8.11 3.73
C ALA A 122 -7.14 -7.50 4.91
N PRO A 123 -7.24 -8.16 6.08
CA PRO A 123 -7.84 -7.55 7.25
C PRO A 123 -6.85 -6.62 7.94
N GLY A 124 -7.30 -5.90 8.96
CA GLY A 124 -6.43 -5.17 9.88
C GLY A 124 -6.47 -3.65 9.76
N ALA A 125 -7.46 -3.12 9.05
CA ALA A 125 -7.85 -1.72 9.04
C ALA A 125 -7.98 -1.13 10.45
N VAL A 126 -7.77 0.18 10.57
CA VAL A 126 -7.95 0.92 11.82
C VAL A 126 -9.40 0.89 12.31
N ILE A 127 -10.38 0.83 11.40
CA ILE A 127 -11.80 0.75 11.74
C ILE A 127 -12.26 -0.72 11.70
N ALA A 128 -12.60 -1.25 12.87
CA ALA A 128 -13.15 -2.60 13.05
C ALA A 128 -12.31 -3.76 12.49
N GLY A 129 -11.02 -3.55 12.16
CA GLY A 129 -10.16 -4.58 11.59
C GLY A 129 -10.56 -5.03 10.19
N GLY A 130 -11.36 -4.23 9.47
CA GLY A 130 -11.88 -4.52 8.14
C GLY A 130 -10.83 -4.59 7.02
N THR A 131 -11.33 -4.62 5.79
CA THR A 131 -10.56 -4.72 4.53
C THR A 131 -10.25 -3.33 3.94
N PRO A 132 -9.40 -3.21 2.90
CA PRO A 132 -9.23 -1.96 2.16
C PRO A 132 -10.54 -1.35 1.65
N LEU A 133 -11.51 -2.19 1.23
CA LEU A 133 -12.84 -1.70 0.85
C LEU A 133 -13.60 -1.15 2.07
N GLY A 134 -13.49 -1.83 3.21
CA GLY A 134 -14.05 -1.35 4.49
C GLY A 134 -13.53 0.04 4.87
N ASP A 135 -12.23 0.26 4.73
CA ASP A 135 -11.61 1.58 4.95
C ASP A 135 -12.14 2.63 3.97
N ALA A 136 -12.13 2.33 2.67
CA ALA A 136 -12.65 3.26 1.66
C ALA A 136 -14.10 3.69 1.98
N VAL A 137 -14.96 2.74 2.37
CA VAL A 137 -16.35 3.03 2.77
C VAL A 137 -16.40 3.85 4.05
N ALA A 138 -15.61 3.50 5.06
CA ALA A 138 -15.63 4.17 6.35
C ALA A 138 -15.15 5.63 6.28
N PHE A 139 -14.19 5.93 5.40
CA PHE A 139 -13.69 7.29 5.14
C PHE A 139 -14.45 8.02 4.02
N GLY A 140 -15.41 7.38 3.34
CA GLY A 140 -16.19 7.99 2.27
C GLY A 140 -15.43 8.17 0.95
N GLN A 141 -14.39 7.38 0.71
CA GLN A 141 -13.55 7.39 -0.49
C GLN A 141 -14.20 6.58 -1.61
N TRP A 142 -15.18 7.20 -2.26
CA TRP A 142 -16.06 6.49 -3.17
C TRP A 142 -15.40 6.05 -4.48
N ASN A 143 -14.31 6.67 -4.92
CA ASN A 143 -13.66 6.26 -6.16
C ASN A 143 -12.87 4.96 -5.94
N THR A 144 -12.08 4.87 -4.87
CA THR A 144 -11.41 3.62 -4.48
C THR A 144 -12.41 2.56 -4.06
N ALA A 145 -13.48 2.88 -3.32
CA ALA A 145 -14.53 1.92 -2.96
C ALA A 145 -15.18 1.30 -4.20
N ARG A 146 -15.59 2.13 -5.19
CA ARG A 146 -16.11 1.64 -6.47
C ARG A 146 -15.09 0.80 -7.23
N ARG A 147 -13.81 1.20 -7.20
CA ARG A 147 -12.75 0.47 -7.87
C ARG A 147 -12.54 -0.91 -7.27
N LEU A 148 -12.44 -1.02 -5.95
CA LEU A 148 -12.28 -2.27 -5.21
C LEU A 148 -13.47 -3.21 -5.43
N TRP A 149 -14.70 -2.70 -5.32
CA TRP A 149 -15.92 -3.45 -5.61
C TRP A 149 -15.97 -3.97 -7.05
N SER A 150 -15.46 -3.19 -8.01
CA SER A 150 -15.38 -3.60 -9.41
C SER A 150 -14.33 -4.68 -9.65
N VAL A 151 -13.25 -4.70 -8.86
CA VAL A 151 -12.21 -5.75 -8.93
C VAL A 151 -12.71 -7.05 -8.32
N GLU A 152 -13.39 -6.98 -7.18
CA GLU A 152 -13.99 -8.12 -6.48
C GLU A 152 -14.99 -8.88 -7.38
N GLN A 153 -15.82 -8.14 -8.11
CA GLN A 153 -16.86 -8.72 -8.97
C GLN A 153 -16.36 -9.22 -10.34
N ARG A 154 -15.06 -9.13 -10.66
CA ARG A 154 -14.57 -9.64 -11.96
C ARG A 154 -14.80 -11.16 -12.00
N PRO A 155 -15.63 -11.68 -12.92
CA PRO A 155 -15.85 -13.12 -12.99
C PRO A 155 -14.52 -13.80 -13.33
N CYS A 156 -14.16 -14.84 -12.57
CA CYS A 156 -13.12 -15.78 -12.98
C CYS A 156 -13.35 -16.11 -14.45
N SER A 157 -12.36 -15.90 -15.32
CA SER A 157 -12.44 -16.22 -16.75
C SER A 157 -12.83 -17.69 -16.90
N GLY A 158 -14.12 -17.96 -17.11
CA GLY A 158 -14.67 -19.32 -17.11
C GLY A 158 -16.10 -19.50 -16.60
N MET A 159 -16.76 -18.51 -15.98
CA MET A 159 -18.20 -18.61 -15.70
C MET A 159 -19.06 -17.97 -16.80
N PRO A 160 -20.18 -18.62 -17.21
CA PRO A 160 -21.11 -18.04 -18.16
C PRO A 160 -21.72 -16.74 -17.60
N GLN A 161 -21.90 -15.75 -18.47
CA GLN A 161 -22.44 -14.45 -18.10
C GLN A 161 -23.88 -14.58 -17.59
N HIS A 162 -24.26 -13.70 -16.67
CA HIS A 162 -25.58 -13.60 -16.02
C HIS A 162 -26.79 -13.45 -16.98
N SER A 163 -26.57 -13.41 -18.30
CA SER A 163 -27.63 -13.46 -19.32
C SER A 163 -28.31 -14.82 -19.46
N ASP A 164 -27.79 -15.89 -18.87
CA ASP A 164 -28.38 -17.25 -18.95
C ASP A 164 -29.46 -17.55 -17.89
N TRP A 165 -29.78 -16.61 -17.00
CA TRP A 165 -30.86 -16.82 -16.02
C TRP A 165 -32.27 -16.54 -16.59
N SER A 166 -32.38 -16.06 -17.82
CA SER A 166 -33.66 -15.77 -18.48
C SER A 166 -34.34 -17.01 -19.12
N ILE A 167 -33.71 -18.19 -19.08
CA ILE A 167 -34.25 -19.43 -19.67
C ILE A 167 -34.85 -20.41 -18.65
N LEU A 168 -34.95 -20.03 -17.37
CA LEU A 168 -35.59 -20.84 -16.32
C LEU A 168 -36.85 -20.19 -15.72
N SER A 169 -37.65 -19.50 -16.53
CA SER A 169 -38.99 -19.02 -16.14
C SER A 169 -40.07 -19.54 -17.09
#